data_AF-C9SS16-F1
#
_entry.id   AF-C9SS16-F1
#
_cell.length_a   1.000
_cell.length_b   1.000
_cell.length_c   1.000
_cell.angle_alpha   90.00
_cell.angle_beta   90.00
_cell.angle_gamma   90.00
#
_symmetry.space_group_name_H-M   'P 1'
#
loop_
_entity.id
_entity.type
_entity.pdbx_description
1 polymer ?
#
loop_
_entity_poly.entity_id
_entity_poly.type
_entity_poly.pdbx_seq_one_letter_code
_entity_poly.pdbx_strand_id
1 'polypeptide(L)'
;MSPALKQFLLISGAFIGLWIVWSAFFNAAMDTLDFPFSIELGGASIAQAAGGAEEPVQAKTGSEAAIFTLKDGRLSSGDFILARYASEDRSFLPKPVLWFKKTDGDAPKVQRVTAKENEGSFQLIFSDDESKLVAKD
;
A
#
# COMPACT_ATOMS: atom_id res chain seq x y z
N MET A 1 -47.31 -33.03 30.76
CA MET A 1 -48.42 -32.10 30.45
C MET A 1 -47.85 -30.68 30.45
N SER A 2 -47.72 -30.07 29.27
CA SER A 2 -47.65 -28.61 29.11
C SER A 2 -49.09 -28.07 29.18
N PRO A 3 -49.31 -26.86 29.70
CA PRO A 3 -49.48 -25.75 28.77
C PRO A 3 -48.87 -24.40 29.20
N ALA A 4 -48.61 -23.60 28.16
CA ALA A 4 -48.67 -22.14 28.10
C ALA A 4 -47.47 -21.30 28.60
N LEU A 5 -46.51 -21.12 27.68
CA LEU A 5 -46.17 -19.83 27.08
C LEU A 5 -46.27 -18.58 27.98
N LYS A 6 -45.12 -18.18 28.53
CA LYS A 6 -44.82 -16.76 28.77
C LYS A 6 -43.53 -16.42 28.03
N GLN A 7 -43.70 -15.73 26.90
CA GLN A 7 -42.65 -14.91 26.33
C GLN A 7 -42.17 -13.92 27.40
N PHE A 8 -40.88 -13.92 27.70
CA PHE A 8 -40.16 -12.66 27.88
C PHE A 8 -38.68 -12.89 27.55
N LEU A 9 -38.34 -12.43 26.36
CA LEU A 9 -36.99 -12.30 25.85
C LEU A 9 -36.31 -11.16 26.61
N LEU A 10 -35.25 -11.43 27.37
CA LEU A 10 -34.31 -10.41 27.85
C LEU A 10 -32.89 -11.02 27.80
N ILE A 11 -32.45 -11.38 26.59
CA ILE A 11 -31.02 -11.47 26.29
C ILE A 11 -30.60 -10.01 26.11
N SER A 12 -29.78 -9.49 27.04
CA SER A 12 -29.31 -8.11 27.05
C SER A 12 -28.52 -7.81 25.77
N GLY A 13 -29.24 -7.31 24.77
CA GLY A 13 -28.69 -6.76 23.54
C GLY A 13 -28.04 -5.40 23.79
N ALA A 14 -26.83 -5.42 24.32
CA ALA A 14 -26.01 -4.21 24.50
C ALA A 14 -24.50 -4.45 24.30
N PHE A 15 -24.08 -5.50 23.58
CA PHE A 15 -22.66 -5.73 23.27
C PHE A 15 -22.38 -6.26 21.85
N ILE A 16 -23.28 -6.07 20.90
CA ILE A 16 -23.07 -6.47 19.48
C ILE A 16 -23.11 -5.25 18.54
N GLY A 17 -23.46 -4.06 19.04
CA GLY A 17 -23.44 -2.82 18.26
C GLY A 17 -22.06 -2.16 18.12
N LEU A 18 -21.07 -2.57 18.93
CA LEU A 18 -19.72 -1.99 18.95
C LEU A 18 -18.66 -2.90 18.29
N TRP A 19 -19.09 -3.86 17.45
CA TRP A 19 -18.17 -4.65 16.62
C TRP A 19 -18.41 -4.45 15.11
N ILE A 20 -19.54 -3.85 14.73
CA ILE A 20 -19.90 -3.63 13.32
C ILE A 20 -19.46 -2.24 12.82
N VAL A 21 -19.15 -1.29 13.71
CA VAL A 21 -18.61 0.02 13.29
C VAL A 21 -17.10 -0.03 13.06
N TRP A 22 -16.38 -1.01 13.61
CA TRP A 22 -14.92 -1.10 13.41
C TRP A 22 -14.55 -1.67 12.03
N SER A 23 -15.39 -2.52 11.44
CA SER A 23 -15.11 -3.15 10.14
C SER A 23 -15.33 -2.24 8.92
N ALA A 24 -16.00 -1.10 9.09
CA ALA A 24 -16.30 -0.19 7.98
C ALA A 24 -15.19 0.85 7.68
N PHE A 25 -14.17 0.95 8.52
CA PHE A 25 -13.06 1.91 8.33
C PHE A 25 -11.78 1.29 7.71
N PHE A 26 -11.69 -0.03 7.57
CA PHE A 26 -10.47 -0.70 7.09
C PHE A 26 -10.40 -0.93 5.56
N ASN A 27 -11.33 -0.37 4.79
CA ASN A 27 -11.31 -0.47 3.32
C ASN A 27 -11.12 0.90 2.63
N ALA A 28 -10.49 1.87 3.31
CA ALA A 28 -10.08 3.11 2.67
C ALA A 28 -8.70 2.94 2.04
N ALA A 29 -8.56 3.23 0.75
CA ALA A 29 -7.25 3.41 0.13
C ALA A 29 -6.60 4.66 0.75
N MET A 30 -5.36 4.52 1.21
CA MET A 30 -4.57 5.56 1.86
C MET A 30 -3.48 6.03 0.91
N ASP A 31 -3.19 7.33 0.89
CA ASP A 31 -2.07 7.90 0.13
C ASP A 31 -0.93 8.39 1.04
N THR A 32 -1.08 8.22 2.35
CA THR A 32 -0.08 8.52 3.38
C THR A 32 -0.08 7.39 4.41
N LEU A 33 1.11 6.95 4.82
CA LEU A 33 1.33 6.06 5.96
C LEU A 33 2.25 6.76 6.96
N ASP A 34 1.86 6.80 8.23
CA ASP A 34 2.52 7.61 9.27
C ASP A 34 3.77 6.94 9.87
N PHE A 35 4.21 5.82 9.29
CA PHE A 35 5.38 5.06 9.72
C PHE A 35 6.24 4.67 8.51
N PRO A 36 7.57 4.57 8.69
CA PRO A 36 8.44 4.02 7.66
C PRO A 36 8.29 2.51 7.58
N PHE A 37 8.46 1.92 6.39
CA PHE A 37 8.27 0.47 6.18
C PHE A 37 9.20 -0.07 5.10
N SER A 38 9.28 -1.40 4.99
CA SER A 38 9.96 -2.08 3.88
C SER A 38 8.94 -2.76 2.96
N ILE A 39 9.32 -2.94 1.69
CA ILE A 39 8.47 -3.60 0.69
C ILE A 39 9.08 -4.95 0.34
N GLU A 40 8.28 -6.00 0.37
CA GLU A 40 8.66 -7.34 -0.06
C GLU A 40 7.93 -7.75 -1.34
N LEU A 41 8.67 -8.42 -2.22
CA LEU A 41 8.14 -9.11 -3.39
C LEU A 41 8.53 -10.58 -3.29
N GLY A 42 7.53 -11.46 -3.12
CA GLY A 42 7.78 -12.91 -2.97
C GLY A 42 8.65 -13.25 -1.75
N GLY A 43 8.57 -12.45 -0.69
CA GLY A 43 9.37 -12.62 0.54
C GLY A 43 10.80 -12.07 0.47
N ALA A 44 11.19 -11.42 -0.63
CA ALA A 44 12.47 -10.72 -0.75
C ALA A 44 12.25 -9.20 -0.77
N SER A 45 13.04 -8.46 -0.01
CA SER A 45 12.93 -7.00 0.09
C SER A 45 13.34 -6.31 -1.21
N ILE A 46 12.65 -5.23 -1.55
CA ILE A 46 13.08 -4.32 -2.62
C ILE A 46 14.39 -3.66 -2.19
N ALA A 47 15.41 -3.76 -3.05
CA ALA A 47 16.74 -3.23 -2.80
C ALA A 47 16.77 -1.71 -2.92
N GLN A 48 17.64 -1.07 -2.14
CA GLN A 48 17.93 0.35 -2.28
C GLN A 48 18.37 0.70 -3.71
N ALA A 49 17.93 1.86 -4.20
CA ALA A 49 18.36 2.37 -5.49
C ALA A 49 19.89 2.53 -5.54
N ALA A 50 20.52 2.00 -6.59
CA ALA A 50 21.93 2.25 -6.84
C ALA A 50 22.13 3.74 -7.18
N GLY A 51 23.03 4.41 -6.46
CA GLY A 51 23.35 5.81 -6.72
C GLY A 51 23.95 6.02 -8.11
N GLY A 52 23.77 7.21 -8.67
CA GLY A 52 24.49 7.65 -9.88
C GLY A 52 23.81 7.37 -11.22
N ALA A 53 22.63 6.74 -11.25
CA ALA A 53 21.87 6.61 -12.48
C ALA A 53 21.23 7.96 -12.89
N GLU A 54 21.47 8.39 -14.12
CA GLU A 54 20.80 9.56 -14.72
C GLU A 54 19.37 9.23 -15.18
N GLU A 55 19.12 7.97 -15.54
CA GLU A 55 17.83 7.47 -15.99
C GLU A 55 17.12 6.62 -14.92
N PRO A 56 15.77 6.54 -14.96
CA PRO A 56 15.04 5.66 -14.05
C PRO A 56 15.39 4.19 -14.25
N VAL A 57 15.72 3.50 -13.16
CA VAL A 57 16.14 2.08 -13.19
C VAL A 57 15.04 1.20 -12.60
N GLN A 58 14.77 0.06 -13.23
CA GLN A 58 13.80 -0.91 -12.69
C GLN A 58 14.22 -1.42 -11.32
N ALA A 59 13.26 -1.40 -10.39
CA ALA A 59 13.46 -1.90 -9.05
C ALA A 59 13.68 -3.42 -9.06
N LYS A 60 14.55 -3.88 -8.17
CA LYS A 60 14.92 -5.28 -8.01
C LYS A 60 14.90 -5.62 -6.53
N THR A 61 14.75 -6.90 -6.22
CA THR A 61 14.96 -7.39 -4.87
C THR A 61 16.45 -7.53 -4.57
N GLY A 62 16.83 -7.49 -3.28
CA GLY A 62 18.23 -7.61 -2.86
C GLY A 62 18.39 -7.75 -1.36
N SER A 63 19.64 -7.82 -0.90
CA SER A 63 19.99 -8.04 0.51
C SER A 63 19.83 -6.79 1.39
N GLU A 64 19.95 -5.60 0.82
CA GLU A 64 19.81 -4.32 1.53
C GLU A 64 18.42 -3.76 1.28
N ALA A 65 17.51 -3.94 2.24
CA ALA A 65 16.14 -3.46 2.14
C ALA A 65 16.08 -1.93 2.12
N ALA A 66 15.39 -1.38 1.12
CA ALA A 66 15.03 0.03 1.10
C ALA A 66 13.98 0.34 2.17
N ILE A 67 14.15 1.47 2.86
CA ILE A 67 13.17 1.98 3.83
C ILE A 67 12.36 3.09 3.17
N PHE A 68 11.05 2.89 3.15
CA PHE A 68 10.11 3.74 2.44
C PHE A 68 9.28 4.60 3.39
N THR A 69 8.88 5.76 2.87
CA THR A 69 7.78 6.56 3.41
C THR A 69 6.77 6.78 2.30
N LEU A 70 5.47 6.64 2.60
CA LEU A 70 4.39 7.02 1.70
C LEU A 70 3.75 8.31 2.22
N LYS A 71 3.79 9.38 1.43
CA LYS A 71 3.18 10.67 1.79
C LYS A 71 2.56 11.32 0.55
N ASP A 72 1.30 11.73 0.64
CA ASP A 72 0.55 12.38 -0.45
C ASP A 72 0.69 11.64 -1.80
N GLY A 73 0.67 10.31 -1.76
CA GLY A 73 0.81 9.41 -2.91
C GLY A 73 2.22 9.28 -3.47
N ARG A 74 3.24 9.81 -2.78
CA ARG A 74 4.65 9.70 -3.14
C ARG A 74 5.35 8.67 -2.26
N LEU A 75 5.73 7.55 -2.88
CA LEU A 75 6.51 6.50 -2.24
C LEU A 75 8.01 6.81 -2.39
N SER A 76 8.65 7.22 -1.30
CA SER A 76 10.04 7.71 -1.29
C SER A 76 10.97 6.83 -0.47
N SER A 77 12.23 6.72 -0.90
CA SER A 77 13.36 6.22 -0.09
C SER A 77 14.58 7.10 -0.35
N GLY A 78 15.06 7.82 0.67
CA GLY A 78 16.15 8.79 0.53
C GLY A 78 15.91 9.79 -0.61
N ASP A 79 16.86 9.90 -1.53
CA ASP A 79 16.82 10.77 -2.70
C ASP A 79 16.00 10.21 -3.87
N PHE A 80 15.31 9.08 -3.68
CA PHE A 80 14.60 8.39 -4.75
C PHE A 80 13.10 8.27 -4.47
N ILE A 81 12.33 8.15 -5.55
CA ILE A 81 10.91 7.83 -5.58
C ILE A 81 10.74 6.51 -6.32
N LEU A 82 9.97 5.59 -5.76
CA LEU A 82 9.62 4.33 -6.40
C LEU A 82 8.22 4.47 -7.01
N ALA A 83 8.09 4.40 -8.33
CA ALA A 83 6.81 4.65 -9.00
C ALA A 83 6.75 4.05 -10.42
N ARG A 84 5.63 4.29 -11.11
CA ARG A 84 5.46 4.11 -12.56
C ARG A 84 5.47 5.45 -13.28
N TYR A 85 5.79 5.47 -14.58
CA TYR A 85 5.71 6.69 -15.39
C TYR A 85 4.27 7.24 -15.41
N ALA A 86 4.12 8.58 -15.40
CA ALA A 86 2.79 9.20 -15.53
C ALA A 86 2.08 8.87 -16.85
N SER A 87 2.84 8.60 -17.91
CA SER A 87 2.33 8.17 -19.21
C SER A 87 3.01 6.87 -19.62
N GLU A 88 2.22 5.88 -19.99
CA GLU A 88 2.69 4.56 -20.40
C GLU A 88 2.00 4.16 -21.71
N ASP A 89 2.55 3.16 -22.39
CA ASP A 89 1.87 2.56 -23.52
C ASP A 89 0.54 1.89 -23.10
N ARG A 90 -0.37 1.73 -24.07
CA ARG A 90 -1.70 1.14 -23.85
C ARG A 90 -1.72 -0.38 -23.91
N SER A 91 -0.57 -1.05 -23.81
CA SER A 91 -0.55 -2.52 -23.77
C SER A 91 -1.05 -3.02 -22.42
N PHE A 92 -1.64 -4.20 -22.41
CA PHE A 92 -2.00 -4.92 -21.17
C PHE A 92 -0.82 -5.68 -20.56
N LEU A 93 0.40 -5.40 -21.00
CA LEU A 93 1.60 -6.01 -20.43
C LEU A 93 1.90 -5.39 -19.06
N PRO A 94 2.49 -6.17 -18.14
CA PRO A 94 3.01 -5.64 -16.88
C PRO A 94 3.91 -4.43 -17.11
N LYS A 95 3.71 -3.38 -16.33
CA LYS A 95 4.50 -2.15 -16.41
C LYS A 95 5.57 -2.15 -15.33
N PRO A 96 6.80 -1.69 -15.64
CA PRO A 96 7.89 -1.72 -14.67
C PRO A 96 7.68 -0.67 -13.59
N VAL A 97 8.00 -1.04 -12.35
CA VAL A 97 8.17 -0.10 -11.24
C VAL A 97 9.64 0.33 -11.23
N LEU A 98 9.87 1.64 -11.26
CA LEU A 98 11.17 2.25 -11.50
C LEU A 98 11.56 3.16 -10.33
N TRP A 99 12.86 3.28 -10.12
CA TRP A 99 13.49 4.25 -9.25
C TRP A 99 13.70 5.57 -9.99
N PHE A 100 13.10 6.65 -9.51
CA PHE A 100 13.26 8.00 -10.03
C PHE A 100 14.07 8.82 -9.04
N LYS A 101 15.17 9.45 -9.48
CA LYS A 101 15.91 10.39 -8.63
C LYS A 101 15.07 11.66 -8.41
N LYS A 102 15.04 12.15 -7.18
CA LYS A 102 14.47 13.47 -6.85
C LYS A 102 15.41 14.53 -7.42
N THR A 103 14.88 15.39 -8.27
CA THR A 103 15.62 16.52 -8.85
C THR A 103 15.13 17.81 -8.24
N ASP A 104 16.06 18.72 -7.92
CA ASP A 104 15.73 20.06 -7.44
C ASP A 104 15.10 20.86 -8.59
N GLY A 105 13.79 21.11 -8.51
CA GLY A 105 13.09 22.04 -9.40
C GLY A 105 11.89 21.47 -10.16
N ASP A 106 11.88 20.17 -10.47
CA ASP A 106 10.71 19.50 -11.05
C ASP A 106 10.59 18.09 -10.47
N ALA A 107 9.46 17.79 -9.82
CA ALA A 107 9.22 16.45 -9.31
C ALA A 107 8.97 15.52 -10.49
N PRO A 108 9.55 14.30 -10.52
CA PRO A 108 9.34 13.39 -11.64
C PRO A 108 7.84 13.13 -11.82
N LYS A 109 7.40 13.22 -13.08
CA LYS A 109 6.01 12.97 -13.50
C LYS A 109 5.74 11.48 -13.44
N VAL A 110 5.23 11.04 -12.30
CA VAL A 110 4.96 9.64 -11.99
C VAL A 110 3.52 9.47 -11.50
N GLN A 111 3.01 8.25 -11.60
CA GLN A 111 1.72 7.89 -11.03
C GLN A 111 1.75 7.92 -9.50
N ARG A 112 0.61 8.24 -8.87
CA ARG A 112 0.46 8.20 -7.42
C ARG A 112 0.42 6.75 -6.95
N VAL A 113 0.96 6.50 -5.77
CA VAL A 113 0.87 5.21 -5.08
C VAL A 113 -0.17 5.31 -3.97
N THR A 114 -1.02 4.29 -3.85
CA THR A 114 -1.92 4.13 -2.70
C THR A 114 -1.61 2.83 -1.95
N ALA A 115 -1.91 2.81 -0.67
CA ALA A 115 -1.84 1.65 0.19
C ALA A 115 -3.26 1.21 0.57
N LYS A 116 -3.47 -0.09 0.63
CA LYS A 116 -4.71 -0.70 1.12
C LYS A 116 -4.35 -1.74 2.17
N GLU A 117 -4.94 -1.64 3.35
CA GLU A 117 -4.74 -2.65 4.39
C GLU A 117 -5.35 -4.00 3.97
N ASN A 118 -4.62 -5.07 4.21
CA ASN A 118 -4.99 -6.44 3.90
C ASN A 118 -4.39 -7.39 4.94
N GLU A 119 -5.24 -7.90 5.85
CA GLU A 119 -4.89 -8.93 6.84
C GLU A 119 -3.63 -8.61 7.66
N GLY A 120 -3.48 -7.36 8.11
CA GLY A 120 -2.32 -6.92 8.91
C GLY A 120 -1.06 -6.62 8.09
N SER A 121 -1.19 -6.52 6.76
CA SER A 121 -0.15 -6.02 5.85
C SER A 121 -0.72 -4.94 4.94
N PHE A 122 0.12 -4.18 4.25
CA PHE A 122 -0.34 -3.17 3.29
C PHE A 122 -0.07 -3.64 1.86
N GLN A 123 -1.10 -3.62 1.02
CA GLN A 123 -0.95 -3.74 -0.42
C GLN A 123 -0.74 -2.36 -1.03
N LEU A 124 0.41 -2.15 -1.68
CA LEU A 124 0.66 -0.96 -2.48
C LEU A 124 0.09 -1.13 -3.88
N ILE A 125 -0.39 -0.03 -4.44
CA ILE A 125 -1.06 0.06 -5.73
C ILE A 125 -0.41 1.21 -6.51
N PHE A 126 0.24 0.91 -7.64
CA PHE A 126 1.06 1.85 -8.41
C PHE A 126 0.33 2.54 -9.58
N SER A 127 -0.97 2.28 -9.72
CA SER A 127 -1.90 2.80 -10.73
C SER A 127 -3.30 2.32 -10.38
N ASP A 128 -4.36 2.79 -11.05
CA ASP A 128 -5.73 2.26 -10.88
C ASP A 128 -5.87 0.77 -11.28
N ASP A 129 -4.76 0.14 -11.70
CA ASP A 129 -4.63 -1.27 -12.00
C ASP A 129 -3.85 -1.97 -10.85
N GLU A 130 -4.43 -3.04 -10.29
CA GLU A 130 -4.05 -3.69 -9.01
C GLU A 130 -2.66 -4.34 -8.99
N SER A 131 -1.61 -3.54 -9.14
CA SER A 131 -0.22 -3.97 -9.10
C SER A 131 0.17 -4.25 -7.63
N LYS A 132 -0.01 -5.49 -7.16
CA LYS A 132 0.18 -5.89 -5.75
C LYS A 132 1.65 -5.94 -5.35
N LEU A 133 2.10 -5.02 -4.49
CA LEU A 133 3.30 -5.19 -3.67
C LEU A 133 2.90 -5.23 -2.19
N VAL A 134 3.54 -6.06 -1.37
CA VAL A 134 3.22 -6.19 0.06
C VAL A 134 4.24 -5.41 0.87
N ALA A 135 3.77 -4.48 1.69
CA ALA A 135 4.54 -3.77 2.69
C ALA A 135 4.34 -4.40 4.07
N LYS A 136 5.43 -4.47 4.84
CA LYS A 136 5.47 -4.99 6.22
C LYS A 136 6.17 -4.00 7.13
N ASP A 137 5.72 -3.99 8.39
CA ASP A 137 6.30 -3.25 9.51
C ASP A 137 7.67 -3.79 9.92
#